data_AF-A0A9X2RIP3-F1
#
_entry.id   AF-A0A9X2RIP3-F1
#
_cell.length_a   1.000
_cell.length_b   1.000
_cell.length_c   1.000
_cell.angle_alpha   90.00
_cell.angle_beta   90.00
_cell.angle_gamma   90.00
#
_symmetry.space_group_name_H-M   'P 1'
#
loop_
_entity.id
_entity.type
_entity.pdbx_description
1 polymer ?
#
loop_
_entity_poly.entity_id
_entity_poly.type
_entity_poly.pdbx_seq_one_letter_code
_entity_poly.pdbx_strand_id
1 'polypeptide(L)'
;MALKIRLARGGSKKRPYYRIVVADARNPRDGRFIEKIGTYNPLLPKDDENRVRIDLEAAKSWLDKGAQPTERVARFLGAADVIKWEHGNNPKKGEPGQKAKERIEEKREKEEARKAAEAEAAAAPAEEEAPAEEAAE
;
A
#
# COMPACT_ATOMS: atom_id res chain seq x y z
N MET A 1 -5.91 4.15 -25.93
CA MET A 1 -7.34 3.85 -25.74
C MET A 1 -7.53 3.49 -24.28
N ALA A 2 -8.37 4.20 -23.54
CA ALA A 2 -8.85 3.79 -22.23
C ALA A 2 -9.94 4.79 -21.82
N LEU A 3 -11.20 4.42 -22.02
CA LEU A 3 -12.30 5.06 -21.31
C LEU A 3 -12.01 4.95 -19.82
N LYS A 4 -12.08 6.07 -19.11
CA LYS A 4 -11.88 6.11 -17.66
C LYS A 4 -13.13 6.61 -16.97
N ILE A 5 -13.48 5.92 -15.89
CA ILE A 5 -14.44 6.44 -14.93
C ILE A 5 -13.64 7.25 -13.91
N ARG A 6 -13.78 8.58 -13.96
CA ARG A 6 -12.93 9.51 -13.21
C ARG A 6 -13.74 10.60 -12.51
N LEU A 7 -13.10 11.26 -11.55
CA LEU A 7 -13.66 12.42 -10.86
C LEU A 7 -13.33 13.70 -11.64
N ALA A 8 -14.36 14.41 -12.08
CA ALA A 8 -14.26 15.78 -12.57
C ALA A 8 -14.55 16.73 -11.42
N ARG A 9 -13.71 17.74 -11.22
CA ARG A 9 -13.92 18.74 -10.17
C ARG A 9 -14.94 19.77 -10.65
N GLY A 10 -15.79 20.17 -9.73
CA GLY A 10 -16.62 21.35 -9.81
C GLY A 10 -16.66 22.04 -8.45
N GLY A 11 -17.71 22.82 -8.24
CA GLY A 11 -17.84 23.67 -7.07
C GLY A 11 -16.99 24.93 -7.18
N SER A 12 -16.77 25.59 -6.05
CA SER A 12 -16.09 26.87 -5.97
C SER A 12 -14.80 26.77 -5.15
N LYS A 13 -14.06 27.88 -5.08
CA LYS A 13 -12.84 27.96 -4.26
C LYS A 13 -13.18 27.57 -2.81
N LYS A 14 -12.35 26.69 -2.22
CA LYS A 14 -12.54 26.10 -0.87
C LYS A 14 -13.83 25.26 -0.69
N ARG A 15 -14.64 25.03 -1.73
CA ARG A 15 -15.82 24.16 -1.67
C ARG A 15 -15.78 23.14 -2.83
N PRO A 16 -14.96 22.07 -2.70
CA PRO A 16 -14.84 21.06 -3.75
C PRO A 16 -16.13 20.24 -3.87
N TYR A 17 -16.58 20.03 -5.10
CA TYR A 17 -17.64 19.08 -5.44
C TYR A 17 -17.18 18.26 -6.62
N TYR A 18 -17.38 16.95 -6.64
CA TYR A 18 -16.92 16.10 -7.72
C TYR A 18 -18.10 15.47 -8.46
N ARG A 19 -17.96 15.37 -9.78
CA ARG A 19 -18.84 14.62 -10.66
C ARG A 19 -18.11 13.34 -11.05
N ILE A 20 -18.78 12.20 -10.96
CA ILE A 20 -18.25 10.92 -11.43
C ILE A 20 -18.66 10.82 -12.89
N VAL A 21 -17.68 10.84 -13.78
CA VAL A 21 -17.89 10.93 -15.23
C VAL A 21 -17.12 9.85 -15.97
N VAL A 22 -17.69 9.42 -17.08
CA VAL A 22 -17.06 8.54 -18.05
C VAL A 22 -16.46 9.40 -19.17
N ALA A 23 -15.15 9.34 -19.37
CA ALA A 23 -14.45 10.16 -20.36
C ALA A 23 -13.23 9.44 -20.93
N ASP A 24 -12.82 9.81 -22.14
CA ASP A 24 -11.51 9.39 -22.68
C ASP A 24 -10.38 9.98 -21.81
N ALA A 25 -9.36 9.17 -21.53
CA ALA A 25 -8.21 9.57 -20.73
C ALA A 25 -7.49 10.83 -21.26
N ARG A 26 -7.53 11.09 -22.57
CA ARG A 26 -6.88 12.24 -23.22
C ARG A 26 -7.60 13.57 -22.99
N ASN A 27 -8.88 13.53 -22.64
CA ASN A 27 -9.65 14.75 -22.44
C ASN A 27 -9.26 15.44 -21.13
N PRO A 28 -9.32 16.78 -21.05
CA PRO A 28 -9.03 17.52 -19.82
C PRO A 28 -9.99 17.12 -18.69
N ARG A 29 -9.54 17.22 -17.43
CA ARG A 29 -10.25 16.73 -16.23
C ARG A 29 -11.71 17.18 -16.18
N ASP A 30 -11.94 18.48 -16.38
CA ASP A 30 -13.25 19.13 -16.22
C ASP A 30 -13.92 19.49 -17.56
N GLY A 31 -13.40 18.98 -18.68
CA GLY A 31 -13.95 19.28 -20.01
C GLY A 31 -14.96 18.25 -20.48
N ARG A 32 -14.91 17.92 -21.78
CA ARG A 32 -15.86 17.01 -22.44
C ARG A 32 -15.80 15.61 -21.83
N PHE A 33 -16.94 15.14 -21.37
CA PHE A 33 -17.21 13.77 -20.95
C PHE A 33 -18.30 13.16 -21.83
N ILE A 34 -18.45 11.83 -21.78
CA ILE A 34 -19.46 11.09 -22.52
C ILE A 34 -20.75 11.07 -21.71
N GLU A 35 -20.65 10.61 -20.45
CA GLU A 35 -21.78 10.47 -19.55
C GLU A 35 -21.39 10.79 -18.11
N LYS A 36 -22.34 11.34 -17.35
CA LYS A 36 -22.22 11.56 -15.91
C LYS A 36 -23.00 10.48 -15.18
N ILE A 37 -22.29 9.61 -14.48
CA ILE A 37 -22.89 8.48 -13.75
C ILE A 37 -23.14 8.77 -12.26
N GLY A 38 -22.61 9.88 -11.74
CA GLY A 38 -22.75 10.15 -10.31
C GLY A 38 -22.11 11.43 -9.82
N THR A 39 -22.10 11.58 -8.49
CA THR A 39 -21.53 12.71 -7.77
C THR A 39 -20.85 12.27 -6.47
N TYR A 40 -19.87 13.06 -6.05
CA TYR A 40 -19.15 12.86 -4.80
C TYR A 40 -18.92 14.21 -4.11
N ASN A 41 -19.39 14.33 -2.87
CA ASN A 41 -19.17 15.50 -2.04
C ASN A 41 -18.28 15.14 -0.84
N PRO A 42 -17.00 15.57 -0.83
CA PRO A 42 -16.08 15.24 0.26
C PRO A 42 -16.36 16.03 1.55
N LEU A 43 -17.17 17.10 1.49
CA LEU A 43 -17.47 17.96 2.64
C LEU A 43 -18.54 17.36 3.55
N LEU A 44 -19.30 16.38 3.05
CA LEU A 44 -20.25 15.67 3.88
C LEU A 44 -19.53 14.63 4.76
N PRO A 45 -20.04 14.37 5.98
CA PRO A 45 -19.69 13.21 6.80
C PRO A 45 -19.62 11.87 6.03
N LYS A 46 -18.93 10.87 6.60
CA LYS A 46 -18.74 9.56 5.93
C LYS A 46 -20.03 8.77 5.83
N ASP A 47 -20.88 8.93 6.82
CA ASP A 47 -22.12 8.17 7.00
C ASP A 47 -23.29 8.79 6.23
N ASP A 48 -23.09 9.95 5.59
CA ASP A 48 -24.11 10.57 4.75
C ASP A 48 -24.26 9.82 3.42
N GLU A 49 -25.46 9.32 3.14
CA GLU A 49 -25.85 8.72 1.86
C GLU A 49 -25.64 9.69 0.68
N ASN A 50 -25.77 10.99 0.95
CA ASN A 50 -25.61 12.05 -0.05
C ASN A 50 -24.14 12.34 -0.39
N ARG A 51 -23.20 11.74 0.36
CA ARG A 51 -21.77 11.91 0.12
C ARG A 51 -21.37 11.32 -1.23
N VAL A 52 -21.90 10.15 -1.59
CA VAL A 52 -21.60 9.43 -2.84
C VAL A 52 -22.92 8.97 -3.44
N ARG A 53 -23.27 9.51 -4.61
CA ARG A 53 -24.43 9.03 -5.39
C ARG A 53 -23.94 8.50 -6.72
N ILE A 54 -24.17 7.23 -7.01
CA ILE A 54 -23.74 6.55 -8.22
C ILE A 54 -24.92 5.79 -8.80
N ASP A 55 -25.14 5.93 -10.10
CA ASP A 55 -25.98 5.04 -10.88
C ASP A 55 -25.22 3.73 -11.14
N LEU A 56 -25.65 2.66 -10.46
CA LEU A 56 -25.00 1.36 -10.51
C LEU A 56 -25.24 0.64 -11.85
N GLU A 57 -26.38 0.86 -12.50
CA GLU A 57 -26.71 0.22 -13.78
C GLU A 57 -25.85 0.82 -14.89
N ALA A 58 -25.77 2.14 -14.95
CA ALA A 58 -24.89 2.85 -15.87
C ALA A 58 -23.42 2.43 -15.64
N ALA A 59 -22.98 2.41 -14.38
CA ALA A 59 -21.61 2.02 -14.03
C ALA A 59 -21.27 0.60 -14.52
N LYS A 60 -22.13 -0.38 -14.27
CA LYS A 60 -21.95 -1.77 -14.75
C LYS A 60 -21.82 -1.82 -16.27
N SER A 61 -22.73 -1.16 -16.99
CA SER A 61 -22.70 -1.13 -18.46
C SER A 61 -21.39 -0.57 -19.02
N TRP A 62 -20.78 0.40 -18.35
CA TRP A 62 -19.52 0.99 -18.78
C TRP A 62 -18.31 0.13 -18.41
N LEU A 63 -18.37 -0.59 -17.30
CA LEU A 63 -17.35 -1.58 -16.93
C LEU A 63 -17.33 -2.72 -17.95
N ASP A 64 -18.50 -3.21 -18.39
CA ASP A 64 -18.62 -4.25 -19.41
C ASP A 64 -18.05 -3.79 -20.77
N LYS A 65 -18.20 -2.50 -21.09
CA LYS A 65 -17.57 -1.86 -22.26
C LYS A 65 -16.05 -1.65 -22.12
N GLY A 66 -15.45 -2.04 -21.00
CA GLY A 66 -14.01 -1.94 -20.74
C GLY A 66 -13.55 -0.60 -20.17
N ALA A 67 -14.44 0.23 -19.60
CA ALA A 67 -14.04 1.44 -18.90
C ALA A 67 -13.26 1.12 -17.62
N GLN A 68 -12.13 1.77 -17.42
CA GLN A 68 -11.26 1.56 -16.25
C GLN A 68 -11.52 2.63 -15.18
N PRO A 69 -11.97 2.28 -13.98
CA PRO A 69 -12.16 3.24 -12.89
C PRO A 69 -10.82 3.71 -12.30
N THR A 70 -10.76 4.95 -11.83
CA THR A 70 -9.63 5.42 -11.01
C THR A 70 -9.73 4.89 -9.58
N GLU A 71 -8.62 4.85 -8.84
CA GLU A 71 -8.56 4.22 -7.51
C GLU A 71 -9.64 4.74 -6.54
N ARG A 72 -9.92 6.05 -6.54
CA ARG A 72 -10.97 6.61 -5.68
C ARG A 72 -12.38 6.18 -6.10
N VAL A 73 -12.63 6.05 -7.40
CA VAL A 73 -13.92 5.56 -7.92
C VAL A 73 -14.05 4.05 -7.68
N ALA A 74 -12.96 3.29 -7.83
CA ALA A 74 -12.94 1.87 -7.51
C ALA A 74 -13.29 1.61 -6.04
N ARG A 75 -12.87 2.46 -5.10
CA ARG A 75 -13.32 2.41 -3.69
C ARG A 75 -14.83 2.56 -3.54
N PHE A 76 -15.45 3.48 -4.28
CA PHE A 76 -16.89 3.69 -4.22
C PHE A 76 -17.67 2.52 -4.85
N LEU A 77 -17.17 2.01 -5.98
CA LEU A 77 -17.76 0.84 -6.64
C LEU A 77 -17.58 -0.45 -5.83
N GLY A 78 -16.47 -0.58 -5.09
CA GLY A 78 -16.26 -1.70 -4.18
C GLY A 78 -17.07 -1.61 -2.90
N ALA A 79 -17.33 -0.41 -2.37
CA ALA A 79 -18.29 -0.23 -1.29
C ALA A 79 -19.74 -0.53 -1.70
N ALA A 80 -20.03 -0.53 -3.00
CA ALA A 80 -21.32 -0.89 -3.58
C ALA A 80 -21.32 -2.31 -4.20
N ASP A 81 -20.30 -3.13 -3.88
CA ASP A 81 -20.14 -4.52 -4.35
C ASP A 81 -20.16 -4.71 -5.89
N VAL A 82 -19.87 -3.68 -6.67
CA VAL A 82 -19.77 -3.77 -8.14
C VAL A 82 -18.41 -4.32 -8.58
N ILE A 83 -17.35 -3.97 -7.87
CA ILE A 83 -15.97 -4.39 -8.17
C ILE A 83 -15.28 -4.80 -6.87
N LYS A 84 -14.55 -5.91 -6.87
CA LYS A 84 -13.64 -6.25 -5.78
C LYS A 84 -12.47 -5.26 -5.76
N TRP A 85 -12.50 -4.31 -4.83
CA TRP A 85 -11.44 -3.33 -4.68
C TRP A 85 -10.44 -3.78 -3.60
N GLU A 86 -9.20 -4.05 -4.03
CA GLU A 86 -8.09 -4.37 -3.13
C GLU A 86 -7.23 -3.13 -2.88
N HIS A 87 -6.79 -2.94 -1.63
CA HIS A 87 -5.86 -1.85 -1.31
C HIS A 87 -4.51 -2.14 -1.94
N GLY A 88 -3.91 -1.13 -2.59
CA GLY A 88 -2.55 -1.26 -3.10
C GLY A 88 -1.56 -1.46 -1.96
N ASN A 89 -1.01 -2.66 -1.82
CA ASN A 89 0.09 -2.94 -0.92
C ASN A 89 1.42 -2.67 -1.65
N ASN A 90 2.23 -1.73 -1.16
CA ASN A 90 3.57 -1.50 -1.69
C ASN A 90 4.62 -2.08 -0.72
N PRO A 91 5.09 -3.32 -0.93
CA PRO A 91 5.98 -4.00 0.00
C PRO A 91 7.34 -3.30 0.16
N LYS A 92 7.81 -2.59 -0.87
CA LYS A 92 9.11 -1.89 -0.84
C LYS A 92 9.13 -0.66 0.07
N LYS A 93 7.96 -0.11 0.45
CA LYS A 93 7.87 1.08 1.33
C LYS A 93 8.19 0.77 2.79
N GLY A 94 8.03 -0.50 3.20
CA GLY A 94 8.38 -0.96 4.54
C GLY A 94 9.84 -1.40 4.68
N GLU A 95 10.59 -1.47 3.58
CA GLU A 95 11.99 -1.88 3.65
C GLU A 95 12.86 -0.77 4.26
N PRO A 96 13.68 -1.06 5.29
CA PRO A 96 14.66 -0.12 5.78
C PRO A 96 15.65 0.23 4.66
N GLY A 97 16.05 1.50 4.56
CA GLY A 97 17.02 1.95 3.55
C GLY A 97 18.35 1.20 3.65
N GLN A 98 19.16 1.20 2.58
CA GLN A 98 20.41 0.42 2.50
C GLN A 98 21.32 0.63 3.71
N LYS A 99 21.53 1.88 4.14
CA LYS A 99 22.31 2.21 5.36
C LYS A 99 21.78 1.61 6.65
N ALA A 100 20.47 1.41 6.75
CA ALA A 100 19.86 0.78 7.90
C ALA A 100 20.00 -0.76 7.83
N LYS A 101 20.01 -1.35 6.64
CA LYS A 101 20.32 -2.78 6.42
C LYS A 101 21.78 -3.07 6.77
N GLU A 102 22.71 -2.27 6.25
CA GLU A 102 24.15 -2.38 6.53
C GLU A 102 24.44 -2.26 8.04
N ARG A 103 23.78 -1.32 8.73
CA ARG A 103 23.93 -1.16 10.20
C ARG A 103 23.31 -2.31 11.00
N ILE A 104 22.27 -2.96 10.49
CA ILE A 104 21.68 -4.15 11.13
C ILE A 104 22.61 -5.35 10.93
N GLU A 105 23.17 -5.52 9.74
CA GLU A 105 24.16 -6.57 9.43
C GLU A 105 25.44 -6.40 10.23
N GLU A 106 26.03 -5.20 10.25
CA GLU A 106 27.24 -4.91 11.05
C GLU A 106 27.01 -5.17 12.54
N LYS A 107 25.83 -4.80 13.06
CA LYS A 107 25.45 -5.11 14.45
C LYS A 107 25.28 -6.61 14.68
N ARG A 108 24.73 -7.35 13.72
CA ARG A 108 24.51 -8.79 13.82
C ARG A 108 25.83 -9.55 13.75
N GLU A 109 26.72 -9.18 12.83
CA GLU A 109 28.08 -9.71 12.72
C GLU A 109 28.89 -9.42 13.99
N LYS A 110 28.76 -8.22 14.55
CA LYS A 110 29.41 -7.86 15.81
C LYS A 110 28.85 -8.64 17.01
N GLU A 111 27.56 -8.94 17.02
CA GLU A 111 26.93 -9.73 18.07
C GLU A 111 27.26 -11.22 17.95
N GLU A 112 27.34 -11.75 16.72
CA GLU A 112 27.79 -13.12 16.44
C GLU A 112 29.27 -13.29 16.77
N ALA A 113 30.13 -12.32 16.43
CA ALA A 113 31.54 -12.33 16.83
C ALA A 113 31.71 -12.24 18.36
N ARG A 114 30.87 -11.45 19.05
CA ARG A 114 30.89 -11.39 20.53
C ARG A 114 30.44 -12.71 21.15
N LYS A 115 29.39 -13.34 20.62
CA LYS A 115 28.92 -14.65 21.09
C LYS A 115 29.91 -15.76 20.80
N ALA A 116 30.59 -15.73 19.66
CA ALA A 116 31.65 -16.70 19.34
C ALA A 116 32.84 -16.54 20.28
N ALA A 117 33.29 -15.32 20.54
CA ALA A 117 34.36 -15.05 21.51
C ALA A 117 33.97 -15.42 22.96
N GLU A 118 32.70 -15.21 23.34
CA GLU A 118 32.18 -15.61 24.66
C GLU A 118 32.02 -17.13 24.79
N ALA A 119 31.65 -17.83 23.70
CA ALA A 119 31.60 -19.30 23.65
C ALA A 119 33.00 -19.94 23.67
N GLU A 120 33.98 -19.33 22.99
CA GLU A 120 35.39 -19.78 23.00
C GLU A 120 36.04 -19.54 24.36
N ALA A 121 35.76 -18.40 25.01
CA ALA A 121 36.21 -18.10 26.37
C ALA A 121 35.54 -18.97 27.45
N ALA A 122 34.32 -19.48 27.19
CA ALA A 122 33.64 -20.42 28.07
C ALA A 122 34.04 -21.89 27.85
N ALA A 123 34.67 -22.22 26.71
CA ALA A 123 35.23 -23.54 26.42
C ALA A 123 36.68 -23.70 26.90
N ALA A 124 37.43 -22.60 27.03
CA ALA A 124 38.81 -22.60 27.50
C ALA A 124 39.06 -22.97 28.99
N PRO A 125 38.14 -22.84 29.97
CA PRO A 125 38.43 -23.24 31.35
C PRO A 125 38.18 -24.73 31.61
N ALA A 126 37.97 -25.56 30.57
CA ALA A 126 37.80 -27.00 30.70
C ALA A 126 39.00 -27.83 30.16
N GLU A 127 40.03 -27.20 29.59
CA GLU A 127 41.25 -27.89 29.14
C GLU A 127 42.48 -27.64 30.04
N GLU A 128 42.33 -26.91 31.15
CA GLU A 128 43.37 -26.74 32.19
C GLU A 128 42.98 -27.41 33.52
N GLU A 129 42.38 -28.60 33.46
CA GLU A 129 42.33 -29.54 34.60
C GLU A 129 42.43 -31.01 34.11
N ALA A 130 43.40 -31.31 33.25
CA ALA A 130 43.91 -32.67 33.01
C ALA A 130 45.34 -32.59 32.43
N PRO A 131 46.36 -32.44 33.30
CA PRO A 131 47.16 -33.63 33.55
C PRO A 131 47.56 -33.70 35.02
N ALA A 132 46.81 -34.49 35.78
CA ALA A 132 47.20 -34.96 37.11
C ALA A 132 47.07 -36.48 37.18
N GLU A 133 47.67 -37.21 36.23
CA GLU A 133 47.99 -38.63 36.43
C GLU A 133 49.02 -39.09 35.38
N GLU A 134 50.31 -39.05 35.72
CA GLU A 134 51.21 -40.19 35.46
C GLU A 134 52.43 -40.07 36.41
N ALA A 135 52.35 -40.84 37.49
CA ALA A 135 53.47 -41.23 38.32
C ALA A 135 53.99 -42.60 37.83
N ALA A 136 55.31 -42.83 37.97
CA ALA A 136 56.08 -44.07 37.70
C ALA A 136 56.23 -44.42 36.20
N GLU A 137 57.41 -44.75 35.67
CA GLU A 137 58.63 -45.39 36.20
C GLU A 137 59.86 -44.94 35.40
#